data_AF-A0A969H0R3-F1
#
_entry.id   AF-A0A969H0R3-F1
#
_cell.length_a   1.000
_cell.length_b   1.000
_cell.length_c   1.000
_cell.angle_alpha   90.00
_cell.angle_beta   90.00
_cell.angle_gamma   90.00
#
_symmetry.space_group_name_H-M   'P 1'
#
loop_
_entity.id
_entity.type
_entity.pdbx_description
1 polymer ?
#
loop_
_entity_poly.entity_id
_entity_poly.type
_entity_poly.pdbx_seq_one_letter_code
_entity_poly.pdbx_strand_id
1 'polypeptide(L)'
;MESLSARTAATRLTEADVSTLRHILDEMIEAAQKQDTQQMVRLDNDFHETILQIAGNKLLYQLWKTLQFGYWTIVTIRISSYNLEQLAHRHEELLEALMTREPERAAQAMLRHIEDLGRPPENPGT
;
A
#
# COMPACT_ATOMS: atom_id res chain seq x y z
N MET A 1 -9.78 -6.99 -3.54
CA MET A 1 -8.70 -7.97 -3.80
C MET A 1 -7.60 -7.82 -2.77
N GLU A 2 -7.09 -6.62 -2.58
CA GLU A 2 -5.96 -6.35 -1.68
C GLU A 2 -6.31 -6.59 -0.21
N SER A 3 -7.50 -6.20 0.27
CA SER A 3 -7.95 -6.52 1.65
C SER A 3 -8.00 -8.02 1.94
N LEU A 4 -8.46 -8.83 0.99
CA LEU A 4 -8.41 -10.31 1.08
C LEU A 4 -6.96 -10.81 1.13
N SER A 5 -6.08 -10.18 0.36
CA SER A 5 -4.66 -10.52 0.31
C SER A 5 -3.97 -10.15 1.62
N ALA A 6 -4.22 -8.97 2.18
CA ALA A 6 -3.72 -8.54 3.48
C ALA A 6 -4.16 -9.49 4.61
N ARG A 7 -5.43 -9.92 4.60
CA ARG A 7 -5.95 -10.93 5.55
C ARG A 7 -5.12 -12.21 5.51
N THR A 8 -4.83 -12.72 4.32
CA THR A 8 -4.06 -13.95 4.13
C THR A 8 -2.57 -13.73 4.38
N ALA A 9 -2.02 -12.57 4.03
CA ALA A 9 -0.63 -12.22 4.25
C ALA A 9 -0.30 -12.14 5.75
N ALA A 10 -1.22 -11.61 6.57
CA ALA A 10 -1.08 -11.54 8.02
C ALA A 10 -0.83 -12.91 8.70
N THR A 11 -1.30 -14.01 8.11
CA THR A 11 -1.06 -15.37 8.67
C THR A 11 0.18 -16.05 8.09
N ARG A 12 0.78 -15.48 7.05
CA ARG A 12 1.86 -16.10 6.26
C ARG A 12 3.17 -15.33 6.32
N LEU A 13 3.15 -14.06 6.66
CA LEU A 13 4.34 -13.22 6.64
C LEU A 13 5.45 -13.79 7.55
N THR A 14 6.64 -13.76 7.00
CA THR A 14 7.90 -14.07 7.68
C THR A 14 8.60 -12.79 8.10
N GLU A 15 9.62 -12.89 8.94
CA GLU A 15 10.44 -11.74 9.32
C GLU A 15 11.20 -11.14 8.11
N ALA A 16 11.53 -11.96 7.12
CA ALA A 16 12.13 -11.48 5.87
C ALA A 16 11.13 -10.65 5.04
N ASP A 17 9.86 -11.05 5.02
CA ASP A 17 8.80 -10.28 4.37
C ASP A 17 8.57 -8.94 5.09
N VAL A 18 8.56 -8.94 6.42
CA VAL A 18 8.47 -7.71 7.23
C VAL A 18 9.65 -6.78 6.92
N SER A 19 10.87 -7.31 6.88
CA SER A 19 12.05 -6.52 6.53
C SER A 19 11.97 -5.93 5.12
N THR A 20 11.38 -6.66 4.17
CA THR A 20 11.20 -6.21 2.79
C THR A 20 10.19 -5.06 2.72
N LEU A 21 9.02 -5.22 3.36
CA LEU A 21 8.00 -4.17 3.44
C LEU A 21 8.49 -2.93 4.17
N ARG A 22 9.28 -3.10 5.24
CA ARG A 22 9.90 -1.98 5.97
C ARG A 22 10.87 -1.22 5.08
N HIS A 23 11.70 -1.92 4.32
CA HIS A 23 12.65 -1.29 3.42
C HIS A 23 11.94 -0.47 2.32
N ILE A 24 10.89 -1.02 1.70
CA ILE A 24 10.09 -0.29 0.71
C ILE A 24 9.50 0.98 1.34
N LEU A 25 8.96 0.88 2.55
CA LEU A 25 8.41 2.02 3.28
C LEU A 25 9.47 3.10 3.58
N ASP A 26 10.67 2.71 3.99
CA ASP A 26 11.77 3.66 4.23
C ASP A 26 12.13 4.40 2.93
N GLU A 27 12.16 3.70 1.79
CA GLU A 27 12.35 4.32 0.47
C GLU A 27 11.18 5.25 0.10
N MET A 28 9.93 4.93 0.51
CA MET A 28 8.77 5.81 0.28
C MET A 28 8.92 7.11 1.04
N ILE A 29 9.34 7.05 2.30
CA ILE A 29 9.56 8.23 3.13
C ILE A 29 10.66 9.11 2.51
N GLU A 30 11.76 8.52 2.04
CA GLU A 30 12.82 9.25 1.35
C GLU A 30 12.34 9.90 0.04
N ALA A 31 11.58 9.17 -0.77
CA ALA A 31 11.01 9.70 -2.01
C ALA A 31 10.03 10.85 -1.74
N ALA A 32 9.19 10.73 -0.70
CA ALA A 32 8.29 11.77 -0.26
C ALA A 32 9.03 13.05 0.16
N GLN A 33 10.09 12.94 0.97
CA GLN A 33 10.92 14.08 1.38
C GLN A 33 11.57 14.78 0.19
N LYS A 34 11.95 14.02 -0.85
CA LYS A 34 12.53 14.55 -2.10
C LYS A 34 11.48 15.06 -3.09
N GLN A 35 10.19 14.93 -2.78
CA GLN A 35 9.09 15.23 -3.69
C GLN A 35 9.13 14.42 -5.00
N ASP A 36 9.69 13.21 -4.96
CA ASP A 36 9.80 12.31 -6.11
C ASP A 36 8.52 11.48 -6.27
N THR A 37 7.56 12.04 -6.99
CA THR A 37 6.25 11.42 -7.23
C THR A 37 6.34 10.14 -8.06
N GLN A 38 7.29 10.06 -9.00
CA GLN A 38 7.46 8.87 -9.83
C GLN A 38 7.96 7.69 -9.00
N GLN A 39 8.96 7.94 -8.15
CA GLN A 39 9.48 6.93 -7.24
C GLN A 39 8.43 6.53 -6.20
N MET A 40 7.64 7.47 -5.69
CA MET A 40 6.51 7.17 -4.79
C MET A 40 5.48 6.22 -5.43
N VAL A 41 5.05 6.48 -6.67
CA VAL A 41 4.08 5.61 -7.37
C VAL A 41 4.65 4.21 -7.59
N ARG A 42 5.95 4.10 -7.91
CA ARG A 42 6.62 2.80 -8.06
C ARG A 42 6.62 2.03 -6.75
N LEU A 43 7.04 2.66 -5.66
CA LEU A 43 7.16 2.02 -4.35
C LEU A 43 5.82 1.64 -3.73
N ASP A 44 4.80 2.49 -3.92
CA ASP A 44 3.40 2.19 -3.57
C ASP A 44 2.96 0.88 -4.25
N ASN A 45 3.13 0.76 -5.57
CA ASN A 45 2.86 -0.49 -6.27
C ASN A 45 3.67 -1.68 -5.74
N ASP A 46 4.97 -1.50 -5.51
CA ASP A 46 5.85 -2.57 -5.04
C ASP A 46 5.44 -3.07 -3.64
N PHE A 47 4.99 -2.17 -2.77
CA PHE A 47 4.47 -2.51 -1.44
C PHE A 47 3.20 -3.37 -1.54
N HIS A 48 2.23 -2.92 -2.34
CA HIS A 48 0.98 -3.65 -2.57
C HIS A 48 1.23 -5.01 -3.24
N GLU A 49 2.08 -5.06 -4.27
CA GLU A 49 2.46 -6.29 -4.95
C GLU A 49 3.12 -7.31 -4.00
N THR A 50 3.99 -6.84 -3.10
CA THR A 50 4.65 -7.66 -2.08
C THR A 50 3.61 -8.33 -1.16
N ILE A 51 2.59 -7.61 -0.71
CA ILE A 51 1.50 -8.18 0.11
C ILE A 51 0.76 -9.29 -0.64
N LEU A 52 0.49 -9.09 -1.94
CA LEU A 52 -0.16 -10.11 -2.77
C LEU A 52 0.70 -11.36 -2.95
N GLN A 53 2.02 -11.19 -3.07
CA GLN A 53 2.97 -12.30 -3.15
C GLN A 53 2.99 -13.11 -1.86
N ILE A 54 3.06 -12.44 -0.69
CA ILE A 54 3.03 -13.09 0.64
C ILE A 54 1.73 -13.89 0.83
N ALA A 55 0.59 -13.32 0.38
CA ALA A 55 -0.70 -13.99 0.42
C ALA A 55 -0.72 -15.31 -0.37
N GLY A 56 0.17 -15.47 -1.36
CA GLY A 56 0.40 -16.72 -2.08
C GLY A 56 -0.73 -17.13 -3.03
N ASN A 57 -1.67 -16.23 -3.32
CA ASN A 57 -2.79 -16.51 -4.23
C ASN A 57 -2.41 -16.12 -5.67
N LYS A 58 -2.03 -17.12 -6.46
CA LYS A 58 -1.61 -16.95 -7.87
C LYS A 58 -2.65 -16.23 -8.73
N LEU A 59 -3.94 -16.48 -8.52
CA LEU A 59 -5.01 -15.84 -9.30
C LEU A 59 -5.09 -14.34 -8.98
N LEU A 60 -5.09 -13.97 -7.69
CA LEU A 60 -5.11 -12.57 -7.30
C LEU A 60 -3.86 -11.82 -7.78
N TYR A 61 -2.70 -12.46 -7.71
CA TYR A 61 -1.46 -11.91 -8.25
C TYR A 61 -1.53 -11.67 -9.77
N GLN A 62 -2.03 -12.62 -10.55
CA GLN A 62 -2.21 -12.44 -12.00
C GLN A 62 -3.21 -11.33 -12.34
N LEU A 63 -4.29 -11.22 -11.57
CA LEU A 63 -5.26 -10.12 -11.71
C LEU A 63 -4.60 -8.78 -11.42
N TRP A 64 -3.78 -8.67 -10.37
CA TRP A 64 -3.00 -7.47 -10.08
C TRP A 64 -2.09 -7.07 -11.24
N LYS A 65 -1.30 -8.00 -11.80
CA LYS A 65 -0.43 -7.68 -12.95
C LYS A 65 -1.19 -7.18 -14.18
N THR A 66 -2.44 -7.60 -14.34
CA THR A 66 -3.32 -7.09 -15.42
C THR A 66 -3.82 -5.66 -15.12
N LEU A 67 -4.13 -5.37 -13.84
CA LEU A 67 -4.75 -4.12 -13.42
C LEU A 67 -3.75 -3.02 -13.02
N GLN A 68 -2.48 -3.37 -12.75
CA GLN A 68 -1.47 -2.47 -12.21
C GLN A 68 -1.29 -1.17 -13.02
N PHE A 69 -1.42 -1.20 -14.36
CA PHE A 69 -1.30 0.02 -15.17
C PHE A 69 -2.45 1.02 -14.94
N GLY A 70 -3.67 0.52 -14.78
CA GLY A 70 -4.82 1.35 -14.40
C GLY A 70 -4.66 1.88 -12.98
N TYR A 71 -4.15 1.04 -12.08
CA TYR A 71 -3.82 1.44 -10.71
C TYR A 71 -2.78 2.57 -10.67
N TRP A 72 -1.65 2.43 -11.38
CA TRP A 72 -0.61 3.46 -11.48
C TRP A 72 -1.18 4.80 -11.98
N THR A 73 -2.07 4.74 -12.97
CA THR A 73 -2.74 5.95 -13.50
C THR A 73 -3.57 6.63 -12.42
N ILE A 74 -4.35 5.86 -11.64
CA ILE A 74 -5.15 6.40 -10.53
C ILE A 74 -4.24 6.99 -9.47
N VAL A 75 -3.22 6.26 -8.99
CA VAL A 75 -2.30 6.76 -7.96
C VAL A 75 -1.59 8.03 -8.43
N THR A 76 -1.09 8.06 -9.67
CA THR A 76 -0.41 9.23 -10.26
C THR A 76 -1.32 10.47 -10.32
N ILE A 77 -2.59 10.31 -10.68
CA ILE A 77 -3.53 11.43 -10.70
C ILE A 77 -3.79 11.93 -9.28
N ARG A 78 -3.98 11.00 -8.33
CA ARG A 78 -4.39 11.33 -6.97
C ARG A 78 -3.25 11.89 -6.14
N ILE A 79 -2.04 11.38 -6.30
CA ILE A 79 -0.87 11.78 -5.52
C ILE A 79 -0.58 13.28 -5.64
N SER A 80 -0.93 13.89 -6.79
CA SER A 80 -0.82 15.35 -7.01
C SER A 80 -1.67 16.19 -6.06
N SER A 81 -2.71 15.62 -5.46
CA SER A 81 -3.63 16.29 -4.54
C SER A 81 -3.31 16.02 -3.07
N TYR A 82 -2.25 15.25 -2.77
CA TYR A 82 -1.90 14.83 -1.42
C TYR A 82 -0.51 15.32 -1.01
N ASN A 83 -0.33 15.53 0.30
CA ASN A 83 1.01 15.63 0.87
C ASN A 83 1.68 14.24 0.80
N LEU A 84 2.85 14.15 0.16
CA LEU A 84 3.52 12.87 -0.08
C LEU A 84 3.98 12.18 1.22
N GLU A 85 4.42 12.96 2.21
CA GLU A 85 4.85 12.40 3.49
C GLU A 85 3.67 11.78 4.22
N GLN A 86 2.52 12.46 4.22
CA GLN A 86 1.27 11.90 4.75
C GLN A 86 0.86 10.62 4.02
N LEU A 87 1.05 10.56 2.70
CA LEU A 87 0.75 9.36 1.92
C LEU A 87 1.70 8.20 2.25
N ALA A 88 2.98 8.48 2.43
CA ALA A 88 3.98 7.49 2.86
C ALA A 88 3.64 6.95 4.26
N HIS A 89 3.36 7.82 5.23
CA HIS A 89 3.05 7.40 6.62
C HIS A 89 1.81 6.52 6.73
N ARG A 90 0.83 6.62 5.83
CA ARG A 90 -0.33 5.70 5.80
C ARG A 90 0.05 4.23 5.56
N HIS A 91 1.24 3.97 5.02
CA HIS A 91 1.75 2.61 4.83
C HIS A 91 2.36 2.04 6.12
N GLU A 92 2.78 2.88 7.08
CA GLU A 92 3.22 2.44 8.41
C GLU A 92 2.09 1.73 9.14
N GLU A 93 0.91 2.36 9.20
CA GLU A 93 -0.27 1.80 9.89
C GLU A 93 -0.68 0.43 9.31
N LEU A 94 -0.55 0.27 7.98
CA LEU A 94 -0.85 -0.97 7.30
C LEU A 94 0.20 -2.05 7.62
N LEU A 95 1.49 -1.71 7.62
CA LEU A 95 2.55 -2.63 8.00
C LEU A 95 2.41 -3.08 9.46
N GLU A 96 2.10 -2.15 10.37
CA GLU A 96 1.83 -2.47 11.77
C GLU A 96 0.65 -3.43 11.93
N ALA A 97 -0.44 -3.21 11.17
CA ALA A 97 -1.58 -4.10 11.17
C ALA A 97 -1.27 -5.51 10.63
N LEU A 98 -0.38 -5.63 9.65
CA LEU A 98 0.10 -6.93 9.16
C LEU A 98 0.97 -7.65 10.21
N MET A 99 1.84 -6.90 10.90
CA MET A 99 2.75 -7.44 11.91
C MET A 99 2.05 -7.98 13.16
N THR A 100 0.81 -7.56 13.43
CA THR A 100 0.04 -8.14 14.55
C THR A 100 -0.39 -9.58 14.31
N ARG A 101 -0.27 -10.06 13.06
CA ARG A 101 -0.72 -11.40 12.63
C ARG A 101 -2.21 -11.65 12.88
N GLU A 102 -3.01 -10.58 12.99
CA GLU A 102 -4.47 -10.63 13.15
C GLU A 102 -5.15 -10.41 11.79
N PRO A 103 -5.74 -11.45 11.18
CA PRO A 103 -6.19 -11.40 9.78
C PRO A 103 -7.22 -10.31 9.52
N GLU A 104 -8.23 -10.19 10.38
CA GLU A 104 -9.30 -9.20 10.20
C GLU A 104 -8.82 -7.77 10.41
N ARG A 105 -7.86 -7.57 11.33
CA ARG A 105 -7.24 -6.26 11.54
C ARG A 105 -6.47 -5.80 10.30
N ALA A 106 -5.68 -6.69 9.70
CA ALA A 106 -4.96 -6.41 8.46
C ALA A 106 -5.92 -6.15 7.28
N ALA A 107 -7.00 -6.93 7.18
CA ALA A 107 -8.02 -6.75 6.13
C ALA A 107 -8.68 -5.38 6.21
N GLN A 108 -9.08 -4.97 7.42
CA GLN A 108 -9.71 -3.68 7.68
C GLN A 108 -8.75 -2.51 7.48
N ALA A 109 -7.49 -2.65 7.91
CA ALA A 109 -6.46 -1.64 7.68
C ALA A 109 -6.24 -1.41 6.17
N MET A 110 -6.10 -2.48 5.38
CA MET A 110 -5.96 -2.40 3.93
C MET A 110 -7.20 -1.78 3.26
N LEU A 111 -8.41 -2.13 3.72
CA LEU A 111 -9.64 -1.55 3.19
C LEU A 111 -9.68 -0.02 3.41
N ARG A 112 -9.43 0.44 4.65
CA ARG A 112 -9.37 1.87 4.96
C ARG A 112 -8.28 2.57 4.15
N HIS A 113 -7.11 1.95 4.07
CA HIS A 113 -5.99 2.47 3.29
C HIS A 113 -6.38 2.73 1.82
N ILE A 114 -7.09 1.82 1.17
CA ILE A 114 -7.53 2.01 -0.23
C ILE A 114 -8.67 3.04 -0.33
N GLU A 115 -9.65 2.98 0.58
CA GLU A 115 -10.80 3.89 0.57
C GLU A 115 -10.40 5.35 0.78
N ASP A 116 -9.45 5.62 1.67
CA ASP A 116 -8.97 6.97 1.96
C ASP A 116 -8.22 7.56 0.76
N LEU A 117 -7.55 6.74 -0.04
CA LEU A 117 -6.98 7.20 -1.32
C LEU A 117 -8.10 7.49 -2.34
N GLY A 118 -9.19 6.71 -2.29
CA GLY A 118 -10.37 6.80 -3.15
C GLY A 118 -11.27 8.00 -2.86
N ARG A 119 -11.21 8.61 -1.67
CA ARG A 119 -11.91 9.87 -1.35
C ARG A 119 -11.11 11.09 -1.84
N PRO A 120 -11.74 12.11 -2.44
CA PRO A 120 -11.04 13.37 -2.67
C PRO A 120 -10.65 13.97 -1.32
N PRO A 121 -9.50 14.64 -1.19
CA PRO A 121 -9.15 15.31 0.06
C PRO A 121 -10.26 16.30 0.42
N GLU A 122 -10.75 16.23 1.66
CA GLU A 122 -11.71 17.21 2.17
C GLU A 122 -11.06 18.59 2.07
N ASN A 123 -11.70 19.53 1.37
CA ASN A 123 -11.24 20.92 1.34
C ASN A 123 -11.23 21.46 2.78
N PRO A 124 -10.07 21.81 3.36
CA PRO A 124 -10.05 22.53 4.62
C PRO A 124 -10.32 24.01 4.28
N GLY A 125 -11.57 24.35 3.97
CA GLY A 125 -11.93 25.74 3.65
C GLY A 125 -13.19 25.91 2.81
N THR A 126 -14.34 25.81 3.45
CA THR A 126 -15.50 26.69 3.21
C THR A 126 -16.03 27.15 4.56
#